data_AF-A0A3A4R6Q9-F1
#
_entry.id   AF-A0A3A4R6Q9-F1
#
_cell.length_a   1.000
_cell.length_b   1.000
_cell.length_c   1.000
_cell.angle_alpha   90.00
_cell.angle_beta   90.00
_cell.angle_gamma   90.00
#
_symmetry.space_group_name_H-M   'P 1'
#
loop_
_entity.id
_entity.type
_entity.pdbx_description
1 polymer ?
#
loop_
_entity_poly.entity_id
_entity_poly.type
_entity_poly.pdbx_seq_one_letter_code
_entity_poly.pdbx_strand_id
1 'polypeptide(L)'
;MKCNDIQDLILTDYHDGHASEDIRKQVKSHLKQCAVCREFAADFQRYAVEPLAEHKLPQAEPPESLWNSIRDRIEQENKQQTPTGLLGRLAFITHIPRPAYTAIASAIAASLVFFMMTSSPEYSKEAGDYISEQTSYLFSDNGVQQSESETEADDEFDSVIEVFFM
;
A
#
# COMPACT_ATOMS: atom_id res chain seq x y z
N MET A 1 20.56 -17.78 34.76
CA MET A 1 19.31 -17.14 35.20
C MET A 1 19.16 -17.34 36.70
N LYS A 2 18.54 -16.39 37.39
CA LYS A 2 18.25 -16.51 38.82
C LYS A 2 17.02 -17.41 39.01
N CYS A 3 16.86 -17.98 40.20
CA CYS A 3 15.73 -18.85 40.49
C CYS A 3 14.39 -18.14 40.31
N ASN A 4 14.27 -16.89 40.75
CA ASN A 4 13.05 -16.10 40.62
C ASN A 4 12.62 -15.94 39.15
N ASP A 5 13.56 -15.55 38.27
CA ASP A 5 13.28 -15.39 36.84
C ASP A 5 12.75 -16.70 36.21
N ILE A 6 13.26 -17.84 36.67
CA ILE A 6 12.82 -19.16 36.19
C ILE A 6 11.44 -19.52 36.74
N GLN A 7 11.17 -19.22 38.00
CA GLN A 7 9.85 -19.43 38.60
C GLN A 7 8.79 -18.59 37.90
N ASP A 8 9.07 -17.33 37.61
CA ASP A 8 8.16 -16.45 36.87
C ASP A 8 7.85 -17.02 35.48
N LEU A 9 8.89 -17.48 34.76
CA LEU A 9 8.71 -18.12 33.45
C LEU A 9 7.93 -19.44 33.52
N ILE A 10 8.05 -20.20 34.61
CA ILE A 10 7.26 -21.41 34.85
C ILE A 10 5.79 -21.04 35.04
N LEU A 11 5.49 -19.99 35.80
CA LEU A 11 4.13 -19.55 36.08
C LEU A 11 3.40 -19.00 34.84
N THR A 12 4.12 -18.46 33.87
CA THR A 12 3.52 -17.85 32.67
C THR A 12 3.84 -18.66 31.41
N ASP A 13 4.97 -18.39 30.76
CA ASP A 13 5.15 -18.67 29.34
C ASP A 13 5.51 -20.14 29.08
N TYR A 14 6.12 -20.81 30.06
CA TYR A 14 6.71 -22.14 29.88
C TYR A 14 5.66 -23.25 29.77
N HIS A 15 4.61 -23.23 30.60
CA HIS A 15 3.54 -24.23 30.57
C HIS A 15 2.45 -23.90 29.53
N ASP A 16 2.24 -22.62 29.25
CA ASP A 16 1.19 -22.14 28.34
C ASP A 16 1.60 -22.22 26.86
N GLY A 17 2.85 -22.63 26.58
CA GLY A 17 3.38 -22.78 25.23
C GLY A 17 3.81 -21.48 24.55
N HIS A 18 3.77 -20.36 25.25
CA HIS A 18 4.17 -19.05 24.75
C HIS A 18 5.68 -18.77 24.82
N ALA A 19 6.44 -19.59 25.56
CA ALA A 19 7.89 -19.44 25.66
C ALA A 19 8.62 -19.79 24.35
N SER A 20 9.51 -18.90 23.90
CA SER A 20 10.39 -19.14 22.75
C SER A 20 11.32 -20.34 22.99
N GLU A 21 11.87 -20.92 21.91
CA GLU A 21 12.74 -22.10 22.01
C GLU A 21 13.96 -21.85 22.90
N ASP A 22 14.56 -20.67 22.81
CA ASP A 22 15.72 -20.29 23.62
C ASP A 22 15.39 -20.19 25.11
N ILE A 23 14.23 -19.62 25.45
CA ILE A 23 13.75 -19.56 26.83
C ILE A 23 13.47 -20.95 27.36
N ARG A 24 12.82 -21.82 26.57
CA ARG A 24 12.57 -23.22 26.96
C ARG A 24 13.88 -23.98 27.21
N LYS A 25 14.92 -23.77 26.41
CA LYS A 25 16.24 -24.38 26.61
C LYS A 25 16.88 -23.88 27.92
N GLN A 26 16.80 -22.58 28.19
CA GLN A 26 17.35 -21.99 29.41
C GLN A 26 16.64 -22.51 30.66
N VAL A 27 15.30 -22.56 30.65
CA VAL A 27 14.49 -23.14 31.74
C VAL A 27 14.86 -24.60 31.97
N LYS A 28 14.86 -25.43 30.92
CA LYS A 28 15.25 -26.85 31.02
C LYS A 28 16.67 -27.03 31.55
N SER A 29 17.61 -26.18 31.14
CA SER A 29 18.98 -26.22 31.65
C SER A 29 19.04 -25.92 33.14
N HIS A 30 18.32 -24.89 33.59
CA HIS A 30 18.25 -24.53 35.00
C HIS A 30 17.60 -25.63 35.85
N LEU A 31 16.49 -26.22 35.38
CA LEU A 31 15.79 -27.31 36.08
C LEU A 31 16.66 -28.55 36.27
N LYS A 32 17.65 -28.81 35.39
CA LYS A 32 18.61 -29.90 35.58
C LYS A 32 19.56 -29.65 36.74
N GLN A 33 19.89 -28.39 37.03
CA GLN A 33 20.93 -27.99 37.98
C GLN A 33 20.35 -27.54 39.34
N CYS A 34 19.12 -27.02 39.37
CA CYS A 34 18.48 -26.50 40.57
C CYS A 34 17.37 -27.45 41.06
N ALA A 35 17.52 -28.02 42.26
CA ALA A 35 16.50 -28.87 42.87
C ALA A 35 15.23 -28.08 43.24
N VAL A 36 15.39 -26.88 43.78
CA VAL A 36 14.28 -26.01 44.23
C VAL A 36 13.35 -25.67 43.06
N CYS A 37 13.89 -25.23 41.92
CA CYS A 37 13.06 -24.88 40.76
C CYS A 37 12.41 -26.12 40.12
N ARG A 38 13.01 -27.31 40.28
CA ARG A 38 12.45 -28.56 39.79
C ARG A 38 11.25 -29.01 40.62
N GLU A 39 11.36 -28.90 41.93
CA GLU A 39 10.25 -29.15 42.85
C GLU A 39 9.11 -28.15 42.60
N PHE A 40 9.43 -26.87 42.49
CA PHE A 40 8.45 -25.83 42.12
C PHE A 40 7.73 -26.12 40.81
N ALA A 41 8.46 -26.51 39.75
CA ALA A 41 7.86 -26.87 38.47
C ALA A 41 6.94 -28.10 38.58
N ALA A 42 7.32 -29.10 39.38
CA ALA A 42 6.52 -30.29 39.60
C ALA A 42 5.23 -29.98 40.38
N ASP A 43 5.32 -29.15 41.42
CA ASP A 43 4.16 -28.69 42.17
C ASP A 43 3.21 -27.87 41.29
N PHE A 44 3.75 -26.92 40.52
CA PHE A 44 2.94 -26.12 39.61
C PHE A 44 2.23 -26.99 38.56
N GLN A 45 2.94 -27.95 37.97
CA GLN A 45 2.35 -28.92 37.04
C GLN A 45 1.18 -29.68 37.70
N ARG A 46 1.36 -30.17 38.92
CA ARG A 46 0.36 -30.97 39.65
C ARG A 46 -0.88 -30.16 40.06
N TYR A 47 -0.70 -28.92 40.51
CA TYR A 47 -1.79 -28.14 41.09
C TYR A 47 -2.45 -27.16 40.13
N ALA A 48 -1.73 -26.65 39.12
CA ALA A 48 -2.25 -25.67 38.18
C ALA A 48 -2.51 -26.26 36.80
N VAL A 49 -1.64 -27.13 36.28
CA VAL A 49 -1.74 -27.60 34.89
C VAL A 49 -2.60 -28.85 34.76
N GLU A 50 -2.32 -29.90 35.54
CA GLU A 50 -3.04 -31.18 35.46
C GLU A 50 -4.56 -31.06 35.66
N PRO A 51 -5.08 -30.27 36.63
CA PRO A 51 -6.52 -30.11 36.81
C PRO A 51 -7.23 -29.43 35.64
N LEU A 52 -6.51 -28.63 34.85
CA LEU A 52 -7.02 -27.93 33.67
C LEU A 52 -6.87 -28.78 32.39
N ALA A 53 -5.83 -29.60 32.32
CA ALA A 53 -5.51 -30.42 31.14
C ALA A 53 -6.45 -31.61 30.96
N GLU A 54 -6.84 -32.23 32.07
CA GLU A 54 -7.88 -33.24 32.05
C GLU A 54 -9.22 -32.49 31.97
N HIS A 55 -10.02 -32.71 30.93
CA HIS A 55 -11.35 -32.14 30.69
C HIS A 55 -12.40 -32.44 31.81
N LYS A 56 -11.96 -32.59 33.05
CA LYS A 56 -12.70 -32.79 34.29
C LYS A 56 -13.41 -31.53 34.76
N LEU A 57 -13.07 -30.36 34.21
CA LEU A 57 -13.83 -29.15 34.44
C LEU A 57 -15.15 -29.25 33.66
N PRO A 58 -16.30 -29.03 34.33
CA PRO A 58 -17.57 -28.97 33.62
C PRO A 58 -17.48 -27.86 32.58
N GLN A 59 -17.61 -28.24 31.31
CA GLN A 59 -17.67 -27.28 30.22
C GLN A 59 -19.01 -26.55 30.33
N ALA A 60 -18.98 -25.34 30.87
CA ALA A 60 -20.15 -24.48 30.88
C ALA A 60 -20.39 -24.00 29.45
N GLU A 61 -21.51 -24.42 28.85
CA GLU A 61 -21.95 -23.82 27.59
C GLU A 61 -22.46 -22.40 27.87
N PRO A 62 -21.82 -21.36 27.30
CA PRO A 62 -22.34 -20.02 27.42
C PRO A 62 -23.68 -19.90 26.67
N PRO A 63 -24.59 -19.01 27.11
CA PRO A 63 -25.88 -18.83 26.46
C PRO A 63 -25.70 -18.34 25.02
N GLU A 64 -26.55 -18.83 24.09
CA GLU A 64 -26.48 -18.43 22.67
C GLU A 64 -26.56 -16.92 22.46
N SER A 65 -27.29 -16.20 23.33
CA SER A 65 -27.39 -14.74 23.28
C SER A 65 -26.05 -14.04 23.43
N LEU A 66 -25.12 -14.61 24.23
CA LEU A 66 -23.77 -14.09 24.39
C LEU A 66 -22.96 -14.29 23.11
N TRP A 67 -23.06 -15.47 22.47
CA TRP A 67 -22.40 -15.74 21.19
C TRP A 67 -22.87 -14.82 20.08
N ASN A 68 -24.19 -14.60 20.00
CA ASN A 68 -24.77 -13.66 19.04
C ASN A 68 -24.25 -12.24 19.28
N SER A 69 -24.22 -11.80 20.55
CA SER A 69 -23.72 -10.47 20.91
C SER A 69 -22.23 -10.29 20.56
N ILE A 70 -21.40 -11.31 20.79
CA ILE A 70 -19.98 -11.31 20.42
C ILE A 70 -19.82 -11.22 18.90
N ARG A 71 -20.58 -12.02 18.15
CA ARG A 71 -20.56 -12.03 16.67
C ARG A 71 -20.93 -10.66 16.11
N ASP A 72 -22.04 -10.09 16.58
CA ASP A 72 -22.52 -8.79 16.13
C ASP A 72 -21.48 -7.70 16.38
N ARG A 73 -20.79 -7.75 17.53
CA ARG A 73 -19.75 -6.77 17.88
C ARG A 73 -18.50 -6.91 17.01
N ILE A 74 -18.04 -8.13 16.75
CA ILE A 74 -16.91 -8.40 15.83
C ILE A 74 -17.25 -7.91 14.41
N GLU A 75 -18.49 -8.13 13.95
CA GLU A 75 -18.93 -7.64 12.64
C GLU A 75 -19.00 -6.11 12.58
N GLN A 76 -19.46 -5.46 13.64
CA GLN A 76 -19.51 -3.99 13.72
C GLN A 76 -18.10 -3.38 13.72
N GLU A 77 -17.17 -3.93 14.49
CA GLU A 77 -15.78 -3.47 14.52
C GLU A 77 -15.11 -3.62 13.13
N ASN A 78 -15.33 -4.75 12.44
CA ASN A 78 -14.85 -4.92 11.07
C ASN A 78 -15.47 -3.93 10.09
N LYS A 79 -16.78 -3.65 10.18
CA LYS A 79 -17.46 -2.67 9.34
C LYS A 79 -16.94 -1.25 9.57
N GLN A 80 -16.56 -0.91 10.81
CA GLN A 80 -15.96 0.38 11.15
C GLN A 80 -14.50 0.53 10.68
N GLN A 81 -13.78 -0.58 10.54
CA GLN A 81 -12.39 -0.61 10.07
C GLN A 81 -12.25 -0.61 8.54
N THR A 82 -13.30 -0.97 7.80
CA THR A 82 -13.30 -0.76 6.35
C THR A 82 -13.46 0.73 6.07
N PRO A 83 -12.54 1.38 5.32
CA PRO A 83 -12.73 2.78 4.96
C PRO A 83 -13.94 2.88 4.02
N THR A 84 -15.08 3.31 4.53
CA THR A 84 -16.26 3.61 3.72
C THR A 84 -15.97 4.85 2.88
N GLY A 85 -15.65 4.64 1.59
CA GLY A 85 -15.46 5.71 0.63
C GLY A 85 -14.54 5.33 -0.54
N LEU A 86 -14.35 6.27 -1.47
CA LEU A 86 -13.39 6.17 -2.58
C LEU A 86 -11.98 5.80 -2.10
N LEU A 87 -11.57 6.26 -0.91
CA LEU A 87 -10.26 5.93 -0.33
C LEU A 87 -10.11 4.44 0.06
N GLY A 88 -11.19 3.76 0.46
CA GLY A 88 -11.15 2.31 0.73
C GLY A 88 -10.95 1.48 -0.54
N ARG A 89 -11.43 1.97 -1.69
CA ARG A 89 -11.18 1.38 -3.01
C ARG A 89 -9.73 1.57 -3.48
N LEU A 90 -9.10 2.70 -3.12
CA LEU A 90 -7.69 2.99 -3.44
C LEU A 90 -6.72 2.25 -2.50
N ALA A 91 -7.11 1.97 -1.26
CA ALA A 91 -6.27 1.18 -0.34
C ALA A 91 -5.99 -0.24 -0.86
N PHE A 92 -6.93 -0.85 -1.59
CA PHE A 92 -6.74 -2.16 -2.23
C PHE A 92 -5.64 -2.14 -3.32
N ILE A 93 -5.40 -0.98 -3.95
CA ILE A 93 -4.34 -0.80 -4.95
C ILE A 93 -2.96 -0.76 -4.28
N THR A 94 -2.88 -0.29 -3.03
CA THR A 94 -1.62 -0.24 -2.27
C THR A 94 -1.23 -1.56 -1.61
N HIS A 95 -2.15 -2.55 -1.61
CA HIS A 95 -1.93 -3.88 -1.04
C HIS A 95 -1.72 -4.95 -2.12
N ILE A 96 -1.22 -4.56 -3.28
CA ILE A 96 -0.81 -5.49 -4.34
C ILE A 96 0.64 -5.92 -4.06
N PRO A 97 0.95 -7.22 -3.95
CA PRO A 97 2.30 -7.68 -3.70
C PRO A 97 3.23 -7.22 -4.82
N ARG A 98 4.46 -6.86 -4.44
CA ARG A 98 5.48 -6.19 -5.27
C ARG A 98 5.80 -6.80 -6.66
N PRO A 99 5.61 -8.09 -6.99
CA PRO A 99 5.97 -8.58 -8.33
C PRO A 99 5.02 -8.16 -9.48
N ALA A 100 3.88 -7.53 -9.21
CA ALA A 100 2.92 -7.19 -10.28
C ALA A 100 3.20 -5.85 -11.01
N TYR A 101 3.94 -4.92 -10.40
CA TYR A 101 4.20 -3.60 -10.99
C TYR A 101 5.13 -3.65 -12.21
N THR A 102 6.10 -4.57 -12.22
CA THR A 102 7.03 -4.74 -13.34
C THR A 102 6.33 -5.33 -14.56
N ALA A 103 5.39 -6.25 -14.37
CA ALA A 103 4.61 -6.85 -15.44
C ALA A 103 3.73 -5.81 -16.16
N ILE A 104 3.02 -4.96 -15.41
CA ILE A 104 2.16 -3.93 -15.99
C ILE A 104 2.97 -2.85 -16.70
N ALA A 105 4.08 -2.38 -16.10
CA ALA A 105 4.96 -1.41 -16.74
C ALA A 105 5.58 -1.95 -18.04
N SER A 106 5.99 -3.22 -18.06
CA SER A 106 6.52 -3.87 -19.26
C SER A 106 5.45 -4.03 -20.34
N ALA A 107 4.21 -4.32 -19.98
CA ALA A 107 3.09 -4.45 -20.91
C ALA A 107 2.75 -3.11 -21.58
N ILE A 108 2.69 -2.02 -20.80
CA ILE A 108 2.41 -0.67 -21.35
C ILE A 108 3.55 -0.23 -22.28
N ALA A 109 4.81 -0.43 -21.88
CA ALA A 109 5.97 -0.11 -22.71
C ALA A 109 5.98 -0.95 -24.01
N ALA A 110 5.71 -2.24 -23.92
CA ALA A 110 5.63 -3.13 -25.08
C ALA A 110 4.47 -2.74 -26.01
N SER A 111 3.31 -2.35 -25.46
CA SER A 111 2.17 -1.88 -26.26
C SER A 111 2.47 -0.56 -26.99
N LEU A 112 3.19 0.38 -26.35
CA LEU A 112 3.60 1.63 -27.01
C LEU A 112 4.61 1.38 -28.14
N VAL A 113 5.61 0.53 -27.90
CA VAL A 113 6.60 0.15 -28.91
C VAL A 113 5.95 -0.61 -30.06
N PHE A 114 5.03 -1.53 -29.75
CA PHE A 114 4.26 -2.26 -30.77
C PHE A 114 3.39 -1.30 -31.58
N PHE A 115 2.68 -0.37 -30.93
CA PHE A 115 1.87 0.63 -31.63
C PHE A 115 2.73 1.48 -32.58
N MET A 116 3.89 1.97 -32.11
CA MET A 116 4.86 2.69 -32.94
C MET A 116 5.41 1.86 -34.12
N MET A 117 5.63 0.55 -33.93
CA MET A 117 6.09 -0.33 -35.01
C MET A 117 4.97 -0.69 -36.00
N THR A 118 3.72 -0.76 -35.56
CA THR A 118 2.57 -1.10 -36.41
C THR A 118 1.95 0.11 -37.11
N SER A 119 2.20 1.33 -36.62
CA SER A 119 1.90 2.55 -37.37
C SER A 119 2.88 2.68 -38.54
N SER A 120 2.53 2.06 -39.66
CA SER A 120 3.21 2.19 -40.95
C SER A 120 3.24 3.66 -41.44
N PRO A 121 4.18 4.04 -42.32
CA PRO A 121 4.45 5.43 -42.72
C PRO A 121 3.41 6.03 -43.68
N GLU A 122 2.20 5.46 -43.77
CA GLU A 122 1.15 6.00 -44.65
C GLU A 122 0.52 7.29 -44.09
N TYR A 123 0.57 7.50 -42.77
CA TYR A 123 0.10 8.74 -42.15
C TYR A 123 0.97 9.97 -42.49
N SER A 124 2.23 9.79 -42.92
CA SER A 124 3.12 10.92 -43.23
C SER A 124 2.98 11.44 -44.66
N LYS A 125 2.34 10.69 -45.58
CA LYS A 125 2.14 11.16 -46.96
C LYS A 125 0.96 12.13 -47.07
N GLU A 126 -0.14 11.84 -46.38
CA GLU A 126 -1.34 12.70 -46.40
C GLU A 126 -1.12 14.04 -45.68
N ALA A 127 -0.38 14.04 -44.56
CA ALA A 127 0.02 15.27 -43.88
C ALA A 127 1.04 16.10 -44.70
N GLY A 128 1.89 15.44 -45.49
CA GLY A 128 2.85 16.10 -46.38
C GLY A 128 2.16 16.81 -47.54
N ASP A 129 1.20 16.15 -48.19
CA ASP A 129 0.43 16.73 -49.30
C ASP A 129 -0.40 17.94 -48.83
N TYR A 130 -1.06 17.84 -47.67
CA TYR A 130 -1.88 18.92 -47.12
C TYR A 130 -1.06 20.19 -46.77
N ILE A 131 0.15 20.02 -46.20
CA ILE A 131 1.04 21.14 -45.89
C ILE A 131 1.62 21.75 -47.17
N SER A 132 1.91 20.94 -48.18
CA SER A 132 2.39 21.43 -49.48
C SER A 132 1.34 22.28 -50.20
N GLU A 133 0.07 21.88 -50.11
CA GLU A 133 -1.04 22.59 -50.74
C GLU A 133 -1.26 23.96 -50.07
N GLN A 134 -1.33 24.02 -48.73
CA GLN A 134 -1.49 25.29 -48.01
C GLN A 134 -0.33 26.27 -48.21
N THR A 135 0.91 25.78 -48.24
CA THR A 135 2.07 26.64 -48.47
C THR A 135 2.06 27.24 -49.88
N SER A 136 1.60 26.48 -50.89
CA SER A 136 1.49 26.99 -52.26
C SER A 136 0.55 28.20 -52.38
N TYR A 137 -0.55 28.23 -51.61
CA TYR A 137 -1.49 29.37 -51.59
C TYR A 137 -0.89 30.60 -50.91
N LEU A 138 -0.11 30.42 -49.84
CA LEU A 138 0.56 31.54 -49.14
C LEU A 138 1.68 32.18 -49.96
N PHE A 139 2.35 31.41 -50.83
CA PHE A 139 3.36 31.94 -51.75
C PHE A 139 2.76 32.56 -53.02
N SER A 140 1.51 32.22 -53.37
CA SER A 140 0.84 32.78 -54.55
C SER A 140 0.26 34.18 -54.31
N ASP A 141 -0.02 34.59 -53.06
CA ASP A 141 -0.67 35.87 -52.75
C ASP A 141 0.34 37.00 -52.40
N ASN A 142 1.60 36.65 -52.10
CA ASN A 142 2.67 37.62 -51.81
C ASN A 142 3.57 37.92 -53.02
N GLY A 143 3.06 37.70 -54.23
CA GLY A 143 3.83 37.69 -55.46
C GLY A 143 3.63 38.84 -56.43
N VAL A 144 3.10 40.01 -56.04
CA VAL A 144 3.07 41.20 -56.94
C VAL A 144 3.17 42.53 -56.16
N GLN A 145 4.18 43.31 -56.56
CA GLN A 145 4.40 44.77 -56.38
C GLN A 145 5.10 45.31 -55.11
N GLN A 146 6.43 45.25 -55.23
CA GLN A 146 7.40 46.28 -54.90
C GLN A 146 6.98 47.69 -55.41
N SER A 147 6.93 48.71 -54.54
CA SER A 147 7.46 50.08 -54.78
C SER A 147 7.22 51.04 -53.58
N GLU A 148 8.33 51.42 -52.94
CA GLU A 148 8.73 52.76 -52.46
C GLU A 148 7.64 53.83 -52.16
N SER A 149 7.66 54.37 -50.94
CA SER A 149 7.81 55.83 -50.71
C SER A 149 8.14 56.13 -49.25
N GLU A 150 9.11 57.03 -49.07
CA GLU A 150 9.64 57.57 -47.82
C GLU A 150 8.59 58.44 -47.09
N THR A 151 8.71 58.58 -45.77
CA THR A 151 8.92 59.87 -45.05
C THR A 151 8.82 59.66 -43.52
N GLU A 152 9.81 60.18 -42.80
CA GLU A 152 9.92 60.30 -41.33
C GLU A 152 8.76 61.09 -40.70
N ALA A 153 8.35 60.72 -39.49
CA ALA A 153 8.27 61.62 -38.33
C ALA A 153 7.66 60.89 -37.12
N ASP A 154 8.24 61.18 -35.96
CA ASP A 154 7.81 60.79 -34.62
C ASP A 154 6.31 61.00 -34.39
N ASP A 155 5.67 60.10 -33.64
CA ASP A 155 4.76 60.50 -32.57
C ASP A 155 4.37 59.31 -31.66
N GLU A 156 4.66 59.54 -30.39
CA GLU A 156 4.22 58.88 -29.18
C GLU A 156 2.70 58.67 -29.16
N PHE A 157 2.26 57.41 -29.12
CA PHE A 157 0.90 57.05 -28.72
C PHE A 157 0.92 56.05 -27.57
N ASP A 158 0.99 56.63 -26.38
CA ASP A 158 0.52 56.08 -25.12
C ASP A 158 -0.91 55.53 -25.28
N SER A 159 -1.13 54.25 -24.95
CA SER A 159 -2.48 53.70 -24.85
C SER A 159 -2.68 52.76 -23.65
N VAL A 160 -3.03 53.38 -22.53
CA VAL A 160 -4.14 53.04 -21.62
C VAL A 160 -4.25 51.57 -21.14
N ILE A 161 -3.14 50.92 -20.78
CA ILE A 161 -3.18 49.62 -20.08
C ILE A 161 -2.75 49.72 -18.60
N GLU A 162 -2.12 50.82 -18.16
CA GLU A 162 -1.53 50.88 -16.81
C GLU A 162 -2.45 51.43 -15.69
N VAL A 163 -3.72 51.78 -15.95
CA VAL A 163 -4.61 52.33 -14.90
C VAL A 163 -5.41 51.24 -14.15
N PHE A 164 -5.32 49.97 -14.55
CA PHE A 164 -6.16 48.89 -13.98
C PHE A 164 -5.43 47.86 -13.10
N PHE A 165 -4.13 48.04 -12.79
CA PHE A 165 -3.36 47.12 -11.94
C PHE A 165 -2.55 47.79 -10.83
N MET A 166 -3.15 48.73 -10.10
CA MET A 166 -2.69 49.10 -8.75
C MET A 166 -3.81 48.98 -7.72
#